data_AF-A0A3C2AGS4-F1
#
_entry.id   AF-A0A3C2AGS4-F1
#
_cell.length_a   1.000
_cell.length_b   1.000
_cell.length_c   1.000
_cell.angle_alpha   90.00
_cell.angle_beta   90.00
_cell.angle_gamma   90.00
#
_symmetry.space_group_name_H-M   'P 1'
#
loop_
_entity.id
_entity.type
_entity.pdbx_description
1 polymer ?
#
loop_
_entity_poly.entity_id
_entity_poly.type
_entity_poly.pdbx_seq_one_letter_code
_entity_poly.pdbx_strand_id
1 'polypeptide(L)'
;IPEKDTVKEVSDGLIVNTLNRKLLWRIQTPQVFKRDVIEKAFKKAIDDKYYGTDESSLVERIGFPVRVVKGSDFNIKITTSEELILGNAILTYPKK
;
A
#
# COMPACT_ATOMS: atom_id res chain seq x y z
N ILE A 1 2.63 6.33 2.82
CA ILE A 1 2.97 7.18 3.98
C ILE A 1 3.89 6.43 4.95
N PRO A 2 4.81 7.11 5.65
CA PRO A 2 5.65 6.45 6.66
C PRO A 2 4.80 5.78 7.75
N GLU A 3 5.18 4.59 8.18
CA GLU A 3 4.49 3.89 9.27
C GLU A 3 4.70 4.63 10.60
N LYS A 4 3.61 4.84 11.33
CA LYS A 4 3.59 5.51 12.64
C LYS A 4 3.54 4.49 13.77
N ASP A 5 2.81 3.42 13.54
CA ASP A 5 2.57 2.39 14.54
C ASP A 5 3.77 1.45 14.68
N THR A 6 3.83 0.77 15.82
CA THR A 6 4.85 -0.27 16.01
C THR A 6 4.34 -1.56 15.38
N VAL A 7 5.00 -2.01 14.31
CA VAL A 7 4.64 -3.26 13.62
C VAL A 7 5.41 -4.43 14.22
N LYS A 8 4.67 -5.48 14.58
CA LYS A 8 5.21 -6.74 15.11
C LYS A 8 5.01 -7.85 14.09
N GLU A 9 6.00 -8.72 13.97
CA GLU A 9 5.84 -10.03 13.35
C GLU A 9 5.37 -11.00 14.44
N VAL A 10 4.30 -11.74 14.16
CA VAL A 10 3.64 -12.62 15.12
C VAL A 10 3.47 -14.00 14.49
N SER A 11 3.84 -15.05 15.24
CA SER A 11 3.58 -16.46 14.91
C SER A 11 2.97 -17.12 16.12
N ASP A 12 1.92 -17.92 15.92
CA ASP A 12 1.25 -18.69 16.98
C ASP A 12 0.84 -17.83 18.20
N GLY A 13 0.45 -16.58 17.94
CA GLY A 13 0.04 -15.62 18.98
C GLY A 13 1.19 -14.98 19.77
N LEU A 14 2.45 -15.31 19.47
CA LEU A 14 3.64 -14.77 20.12
C LEU A 14 4.37 -13.78 19.22
N ILE A 15 4.90 -12.71 19.81
CA ILE A 15 5.74 -11.73 19.10
C ILE A 15 7.08 -12.39 18.78
N VAL A 16 7.39 -12.51 17.49
CA VAL A 16 8.65 -13.07 16.98
C VAL A 16 9.67 -11.96 16.73
N ASN A 17 9.20 -10.81 16.24
CA ASN A 17 10.08 -9.70 15.89
C ASN A 17 9.36 -8.35 15.99
N THR A 18 10.12 -7.28 16.19
CA THR A 18 9.64 -5.90 16.07
C THR A 18 10.32 -5.25 14.87
N LEU A 19 9.55 -4.89 13.85
CA LEU A 19 10.11 -4.32 12.63
C LEU A 19 10.58 -2.87 12.87
N ASN A 20 11.69 -2.49 12.23
CA ASN A 20 12.18 -1.12 12.28
C ASN A 20 11.27 -0.19 11.46
N ARG A 21 10.32 0.48 12.13
CA ARG A 21 9.33 1.35 11.49
C ARG A 21 9.92 2.45 10.59
N LYS A 22 11.18 2.87 10.79
CA LYS A 22 11.84 3.89 9.95
C LYS A 22 11.97 3.45 8.49
N LEU A 23 11.91 2.13 8.23
CA LEU A 23 11.98 1.54 6.89
C LEU A 23 10.60 1.14 6.35
N LEU A 24 9.54 1.29 7.15
CA LEU A 24 8.21 0.82 6.79
C LEU A 24 7.31 1.94 6.29
N TRP A 25 6.53 1.60 5.27
CA TRP A 25 5.58 2.51 4.63
C TRP A 25 4.26 1.79 4.38
N ARG A 26 3.16 2.48 4.64
CA ARG A 26 1.83 2.08 4.17
C ARG A 26 1.64 2.58 2.75
N ILE A 27 1.45 1.68 1.81
CA ILE A 27 1.24 2.01 0.40
C ILE A 27 -0.21 2.44 0.18
N GLN A 28 -0.42 3.40 -0.71
CA GLN A 28 -1.71 3.98 -1.05
C GLN A 28 -1.85 4.07 -2.57
N THR A 29 -3.06 4.29 -3.06
CA THR A 29 -3.34 4.71 -4.43
C THR A 29 -3.55 6.24 -4.48
N PRO A 30 -3.44 6.92 -5.64
CA PRO A 30 -3.12 6.39 -6.97
C PRO A 30 -1.71 5.81 -7.06
N GLN A 31 -1.57 4.73 -7.83
CA GLN A 31 -0.28 4.23 -8.30
C GLN A 31 -0.18 4.51 -9.80
N VAL A 32 0.98 5.01 -10.26
CA VAL A 32 1.14 5.47 -11.64
C VAL A 32 2.36 4.80 -12.26
N PHE A 33 2.14 4.17 -13.41
CA PHE A 33 3.16 3.46 -14.17
C PHE A 33 3.10 3.83 -15.64
N LYS A 34 4.21 3.65 -16.35
CA LYS A 34 4.17 3.68 -17.82
C LYS A 34 3.33 2.50 -18.31
N ARG A 35 2.50 2.75 -19.32
CA ARG A 35 1.58 1.75 -19.88
C ARG A 35 2.28 0.45 -20.27
N ASP A 36 3.39 0.54 -21.01
CA ASP A 36 4.13 -0.61 -21.50
C ASP A 36 4.75 -1.45 -20.36
N VAL A 37 5.12 -0.81 -19.25
CA VAL A 37 5.66 -1.50 -18.06
C VAL A 37 4.54 -2.25 -17.34
N ILE A 38 3.41 -1.60 -17.09
CA ILE A 38 2.32 -2.23 -16.34
C ILE A 38 1.65 -3.36 -17.14
N GLU A 39 1.51 -3.22 -18.47
CA GLU A 39 1.00 -4.30 -19.33
C GLU A 39 1.92 -5.53 -19.30
N LYS A 40 3.25 -5.33 -19.34
CA LYS A 40 4.22 -6.43 -19.20
C LYS A 40 4.13 -7.10 -17.83
N ALA A 41 3.99 -6.32 -16.76
CA ALA A 41 3.85 -6.82 -15.40
C ALA A 41 2.61 -7.70 -15.23
N PHE A 42 1.45 -7.24 -15.72
CA PHE A 42 0.21 -8.03 -15.71
C PHE A 42 0.33 -9.31 -16.53
N LYS A 43 0.89 -9.25 -17.74
CA LYS A 43 1.10 -10.44 -18.57
C LYS A 43 1.94 -11.48 -17.83
N LYS A 44 3.07 -11.07 -17.25
CA LYS A 44 3.95 -11.97 -16.49
C LYS A 44 3.26 -12.57 -15.26
N ALA A 45 2.45 -11.77 -14.56
CA ALA A 45 1.69 -12.25 -13.41
C ALA A 45 0.67 -13.32 -13.80
N ILE A 46 -0.04 -13.14 -14.92
CA ILE A 46 -0.98 -14.14 -15.46
C ILE A 46 -0.24 -15.43 -15.85
N ASP A 47 0.85 -15.31 -16.61
CA ASP A 47 1.65 -16.46 -17.06
C ASP A 47 2.19 -17.27 -15.87
N ASP A 48 2.58 -16.58 -14.79
CA ASP A 48 3.09 -17.19 -13.55
C ASP A 48 1.99 -17.65 -12.58
N LYS A 49 0.72 -17.37 -12.86
CA LYS A 49 -0.39 -17.52 -11.90
C LYS A 49 -0.13 -16.82 -10.56
N TYR A 50 0.52 -15.67 -10.62
CA TYR A 50 0.85 -14.86 -9.45
C TYR A 50 -0.24 -13.83 -9.17
N TYR A 51 -0.71 -13.77 -7.93
CA TYR A 51 -1.64 -12.76 -7.45
C TYR A 51 -0.89 -11.71 -6.62
N GLY A 52 -0.76 -10.50 -7.16
CA GLY A 52 -0.20 -9.35 -6.45
C GLY A 52 -1.23 -8.67 -5.56
N THR A 53 -0.77 -8.05 -4.47
CA THR A 53 -1.63 -7.30 -3.53
C THR A 53 -1.95 -5.89 -4.01
N ASP A 54 -1.13 -5.35 -4.91
CA ASP A 54 -1.29 -4.07 -5.59
C ASP A 54 -0.49 -4.03 -6.91
N GLU A 55 -0.63 -2.97 -7.70
CA GLU A 55 0.05 -2.85 -8.99
C GLU A 55 1.58 -2.73 -8.85
N SER A 56 2.10 -2.06 -7.81
CA SER A 56 3.54 -1.99 -7.53
C SER A 56 4.18 -3.36 -7.35
N SER A 57 3.52 -4.28 -6.65
CA SER A 57 4.03 -5.65 -6.47
C SER A 57 4.23 -6.39 -7.79
N LEU A 58 3.39 -6.13 -8.80
CA LEU A 58 3.53 -6.71 -10.13
C LEU A 58 4.74 -6.12 -10.86
N VAL A 59 4.94 -4.80 -10.75
CA VAL A 59 6.04 -4.08 -11.41
C VAL A 59 7.39 -4.42 -10.76
N GLU A 60 7.45 -4.53 -9.44
CA GLU A 60 8.64 -4.98 -8.70
C GLU A 60 9.08 -6.38 -9.12
N ARG A 61 8.10 -7.29 -9.29
CA ARG A 61 8.36 -8.69 -9.69
C ARG A 61 9.05 -8.82 -11.05
N ILE A 62 8.79 -7.91 -11.99
CA ILE A 62 9.49 -7.88 -13.28
C ILE A 62 10.81 -7.10 -13.25
N GLY A 63 11.31 -6.77 -12.06
CA GLY A 63 12.60 -6.13 -11.83
C GLY A 63 12.62 -4.62 -12.06
N PHE A 64 11.46 -3.98 -12.23
CA PHE A 64 11.39 -2.54 -12.40
C PHE A 64 11.34 -1.84 -11.03
N PRO A 65 12.19 -0.82 -10.81
CA PRO A 65 12.17 -0.09 -9.55
C PRO A 65 10.91 0.77 -9.43
N VAL A 66 10.25 0.68 -8.27
CA VAL A 66 9.10 1.52 -7.93
C VAL A 66 9.53 2.59 -6.93
N ARG A 67 9.14 3.84 -7.19
CA ARG A 67 9.43 4.97 -6.30
C ARG A 67 8.24 5.29 -5.42
N VAL A 68 8.50 5.52 -4.13
CA VAL A 68 7.49 5.97 -3.17
C VAL A 68 7.41 7.49 -3.19
N VAL A 69 6.19 8.01 -3.24
CA VAL A 69 5.89 9.43 -3.05
C VAL A 69 5.13 9.61 -1.74
N LYS A 70 5.37 10.72 -1.03
CA LYS A 70 4.67 10.99 0.23
C LYS A 70 3.18 11.23 -0.03
N GLY A 71 2.35 10.32 0.48
CA GLY A 71 0.89 10.44 0.47
C GLY A 71 0.35 11.27 1.64
N SER A 72 -0.97 11.22 1.81
CA SER A 72 -1.70 11.91 2.88
C SER A 72 -2.36 10.90 3.81
N ASP A 73 -2.37 11.20 5.11
CA ASP A 73 -3.14 10.44 6.10
C ASP A 73 -4.66 10.51 5.84
N PHE A 74 -5.13 11.55 5.14
CA PHE A 74 -6.54 11.69 4.75
C PHE A 74 -6.93 10.86 3.53
N ASN A 75 -5.97 10.24 2.85
CA ASN A 75 -6.25 9.33 1.73
C ASN A 75 -6.51 7.91 2.25
N ILE A 76 -7.59 7.78 3.00
CA ILE A 76 -7.97 6.51 3.63
C ILE A 76 -8.61 5.56 2.62
N LYS A 77 -8.38 4.26 2.83
CA LYS A 77 -9.18 3.21 2.19
C LYS A 77 -10.31 2.86 3.16
N ILE A 78 -11.56 3.00 2.72
CA ILE A 78 -12.71 2.57 3.52
C ILE A 78 -12.91 1.07 3.29
N THR A 79 -12.71 0.30 4.35
CA THR A 79 -12.77 -1.16 4.41
C THR A 79 -13.76 -1.67 5.45
N THR A 80 -14.11 -0.84 6.44
CA THR A 80 -15.16 -1.14 7.43
C THR A 80 -16.24 -0.06 7.48
N SER A 81 -17.38 -0.37 8.09
CA SER A 81 -18.50 0.56 8.29
C SER A 81 -18.11 1.76 9.14
N GLU A 82 -17.28 1.56 10.15
CA GLU A 82 -16.85 2.59 11.10
C GLU A 82 -15.98 3.65 10.43
N GLU A 83 -15.21 3.24 9.40
CA GLU A 83 -14.35 4.15 8.63
C GLU A 83 -15.14 5.18 7.80
N LEU A 84 -16.45 4.95 7.55
CA LEU A 84 -17.32 5.94 6.90
C LEU A 84 -17.47 7.21 7.74
N ILE A 85 -17.45 7.08 9.08
CA ILE A 85 -17.51 8.24 9.98
C ILE A 85 -16.29 9.13 9.76
N LEU A 86 -15.10 8.51 9.68
CA LEU A 86 -13.85 9.22 9.40
C LEU A 86 -13.85 9.83 8.00
N GLY A 87 -14.32 9.09 6.98
CA GLY A 87 -14.44 9.61 5.61
C GLY A 87 -15.30 10.87 5.52
N ASN A 88 -16.47 10.86 6.16
CA ASN A 88 -17.35 12.03 6.23
C ASN A 88 -16.72 13.21 6.96
N ALA A 89 -16.03 12.95 8.07
CA ALA A 89 -15.30 13.99 8.80
C ALA A 89 -14.18 14.60 7.94
N ILE A 90 -13.43 13.79 7.20
CA ILE A 90 -12.38 14.26 6.27
C ILE A 90 -12.97 15.14 5.16
N LEU A 91 -14.12 14.77 4.59
CA LEU A 91 -14.77 15.53 3.52
C LEU A 91 -15.26 16.90 3.98
N THR A 92 -15.76 16.99 5.22
CA THR A 92 -16.27 18.21 5.82
C THR A 92 -15.20 19.02 6.56
N TYR A 93 -14.00 18.45 6.74
CA TYR A 93 -12.87 19.13 7.36
C TYR A 93 -12.44 20.33 6.49
N PRO A 94 -12.45 21.56 7.04
CA PRO A 94 -12.07 22.73 6.27
C PRO A 94 -10.60 22.63 5.87
N LYS A 95 -10.36 22.49 4.56
CA LYS A 95 -9.01 22.55 4.01
C LYS A 95 -8.49 23.97 4.21
N LYS A 96 -7.44 24.13 5.01
CA LYS A 96 -6.65 25.37 5.04
C LYS A 96 -5.90 25.55 3.72
#